data_AF-A0A821HE36-F1
#
_entry.id   AF-A0A821HE36-F1
#
_cell.length_a   1.000
_cell.length_b   1.000
_cell.length_c   1.000
_cell.angle_alpha   90.00
_cell.angle_beta   90.00
_cell.angle_gamma   90.00
#
_symmetry.space_group_name_H-M   'P 1'
#
loop_
_entity.id
_entity.type
_entity.pdbx_description
1 polymer ?
#
loop_
_entity_poly.entity_id
_entity_poly.type
_entity_poly.pdbx_seq_one_letter_code
_entity_poly.pdbx_strand_id
1 'polypeptide(L)'
;FAANGMTAIYFPEGISALDIIPRLLEHGIVVAGGLHKEIKDKYFRIGHMGLTAIDTTTRRDLEKVKDALRHAFSAAGYVNKNISK
;
A
#
# COMPACT_ATOMS: atom_id res chain seq x y z
N PHE A 1 17.80 -2.48 15.38
CA PHE A 1 17.79 -2.64 13.90
C PHE A 1 16.52 -1.99 13.34
N ALA A 2 16.60 -1.27 12.23
CA ALA A 2 15.46 -0.60 11.58
C ALA A 2 15.24 -1.18 10.17
N ALA A 3 13.98 -1.35 9.77
CA ALA A 3 13.60 -1.85 8.45
C ALA A 3 13.30 -0.67 7.51
N ASN A 4 14.34 0.02 7.06
CA ASN A 4 14.21 1.25 6.26
C ASN A 4 13.59 1.03 4.86
N GLY A 5 13.61 -0.21 4.35
CA GLY A 5 13.03 -0.58 3.05
C GLY A 5 11.60 -1.12 3.14
N MET A 6 10.86 -0.86 4.22
CA MET A 6 9.50 -1.37 4.38
C MET A 6 8.56 -0.32 4.96
N THR A 7 7.39 -0.17 4.34
CA THR A 7 6.29 0.64 4.87
C THR A 7 5.12 -0.27 5.22
N ALA A 8 4.58 -0.13 6.43
CA ALA A 8 3.36 -0.83 6.86
C ALA A 8 2.19 0.14 6.91
N ILE A 9 1.06 -0.23 6.32
CA ILE A 9 -0.14 0.62 6.19
C ILE A 9 -1.33 -0.13 6.75
N TYR A 10 -2.04 0.49 7.69
CA TYR A 10 -3.30 -0.03 8.23
C TYR A 10 -4.43 0.15 7.23
N PHE A 11 -5.34 -0.82 7.19
CA PHE A 11 -6.58 -0.66 6.46
C PHE A 11 -7.52 0.30 7.22
N PRO A 12 -8.24 1.17 6.51
CA PRO A 12 -9.37 1.91 7.06
C PRO A 12 -10.47 0.95 7.55
N GLU A 13 -11.34 1.45 8.43
CA GLU A 13 -12.51 0.68 8.87
C GLU A 13 -13.36 0.22 7.68
N GLY A 14 -13.75 -1.05 7.67
CA GLY A 14 -14.57 -1.64 6.61
C GLY A 14 -13.83 -2.05 5.34
N ILE A 15 -12.51 -1.84 5.26
CA ILE A 15 -11.67 -2.26 4.13
C ILE A 15 -10.72 -3.36 4.59
N SER A 16 -10.54 -4.39 3.77
CA SER A 16 -9.67 -5.53 4.08
C SER A 16 -8.57 -5.72 3.03
N ALA A 17 -7.66 -6.65 3.31
CA ALA A 17 -6.63 -7.07 2.36
C ALA A 17 -7.21 -7.58 1.03
N LEU A 18 -8.39 -8.22 1.06
CA LEU A 18 -9.04 -8.76 -0.14
C LEU A 18 -9.54 -7.66 -1.08
N ASP A 19 -9.83 -6.47 -0.54
CA ASP A 19 -10.34 -5.34 -1.32
C ASP A 19 -9.21 -4.57 -2.01
N ILE A 20 -8.00 -4.59 -1.43
CA ILE A 20 -6.87 -3.75 -1.86
C ILE A 20 -5.81 -4.55 -2.63
N ILE A 21 -5.42 -5.73 -2.14
CA ILE A 21 -4.28 -6.48 -2.72
C ILE A 21 -4.51 -6.87 -4.19
N PRO A 22 -5.67 -7.44 -4.59
CA PRO A 22 -5.92 -7.77 -5.99
C PRO A 22 -5.90 -6.52 -6.90
N ARG A 23 -6.43 -5.39 -6.42
CA ARG A 23 -6.45 -4.13 -7.17
C ARG A 23 -5.05 -3.55 -7.35
N LEU A 24 -4.19 -3.65 -6.34
CA LEU A 24 -2.78 -3.25 -6.50
C LEU A 24 -2.05 -4.16 -7.49
N LEU A 25 -2.38 -5.46 -7.49
CA LEU A 25 -1.82 -6.43 -8.43
C LEU A 25 -2.22 -6.11 -9.88
N GLU A 26 -3.45 -5.67 -10.14
CA GLU A 26 -3.89 -5.18 -11.46
C GLU A 26 -3.06 -4.00 -11.97
N HIS A 27 -2.52 -3.18 -11.06
CA HIS A 27 -1.61 -2.07 -11.38
C HIS A 27 -0.14 -2.50 -11.49
N GLY A 28 0.12 -3.82 -11.42
CA GLY A 28 1.45 -4.42 -11.44
C GLY A 28 2.26 -4.17 -10.17
N ILE A 29 1.59 -3.94 -9.03
CA ILE A 29 2.22 -3.71 -7.73
C ILE A 29 1.94 -4.91 -6.83
N VAL A 30 3.00 -5.58 -6.41
CA VAL A 30 2.93 -6.71 -5.48
C VAL A 30 3.19 -6.21 -4.06
N VAL A 31 2.24 -6.45 -3.17
CA VAL A 31 2.36 -6.12 -1.74
C VAL A 31 2.15 -7.38 -0.89
N ALA A 32 2.67 -7.37 0.33
CA ALA A 32 2.48 -8.46 1.28
C ALA A 32 1.41 -8.10 2.31
N GLY A 33 0.59 -9.09 2.70
CA GLY A 33 -0.29 -8.94 3.87
C GLY A 33 0.48 -8.78 5.18
N GLY A 34 -0.26 -8.52 6.26
CA GLY A 34 0.30 -8.45 7.60
C GLY A 34 0.90 -9.79 8.05
N LEU A 35 1.95 -9.73 8.87
CA LEU A 35 2.66 -10.90 9.42
C LEU A 35 2.42 -11.07 10.93
N HIS A 36 2.09 -9.98 11.61
CA HIS A 36 1.93 -10.00 13.06
C HIS A 36 0.67 -10.77 13.45
N LYS A 37 0.82 -11.80 14.30
CA LYS A 37 -0.23 -12.80 14.59
C LYS A 37 -1.56 -12.18 15.04
N GLU A 38 -1.51 -11.09 15.80
CA GLU A 38 -2.70 -10.46 16.39
C GLU A 38 -3.40 -9.46 15.44
N ILE A 39 -2.69 -8.91 14.46
CA ILE A 39 -3.20 -7.83 13.60
C ILE A 39 -2.97 -8.07 12.11
N LYS A 40 -2.65 -9.29 11.68
CA LYS A 40 -2.29 -9.64 10.28
C LYS A 40 -3.31 -9.16 9.24
N ASP A 41 -4.58 -9.10 9.62
CA ASP A 41 -5.69 -8.73 8.73
C ASP A 41 -5.98 -7.22 8.74
N LYS A 42 -5.35 -6.46 9.65
CA LYS A 42 -5.54 -5.00 9.82
C LYS A 42 -4.53 -4.16 9.04
N TYR A 43 -3.50 -4.75 8.47
CA TYR A 43 -2.47 -4.01 7.74
C TYR A 43 -1.85 -4.82 6.62
N PHE A 44 -1.21 -4.12 5.70
CA PHE A 44 -0.36 -4.67 4.66
C PHE A 44 0.98 -3.94 4.62
N ARG A 45 1.91 -4.47 3.84
CA ARG A 45 3.30 -4.02 3.80
C ARG A 45 3.76 -3.84 2.36
N ILE A 46 4.43 -2.72 2.12
CA ILE A 46 5.09 -2.38 0.87
C ILE A 46 6.59 -2.51 1.10
N GLY A 47 7.23 -3.39 0.35
CA GLY A 47 8.68 -3.54 0.34
C GLY A 47 9.30 -2.65 -0.73
N HIS A 48 10.18 -1.74 -0.32
CA HIS A 48 11.01 -0.91 -1.19
C HIS A 48 12.41 -1.55 -1.25
N MET A 49 12.56 -2.60 -2.06
CA MET A 49 13.78 -3.41 -2.15
C MET A 49 14.24 -3.57 -3.61
N GLY A 50 15.55 -3.68 -3.84
CA GLY A 50 16.10 -3.86 -5.18
C GLY A 50 16.01 -2.57 -6.01
N LEU A 51 15.53 -2.68 -7.26
CA LEU A 51 15.50 -1.57 -8.21
C LEU A 51 14.74 -0.35 -7.66
N THR A 52 13.61 -0.57 -6.98
CA THR A 52 12.79 0.50 -6.40
C THR A 52 13.48 1.27 -5.26
N ALA A 53 14.58 0.72 -4.70
CA ALA A 53 15.37 1.35 -3.65
C ALA A 53 16.60 2.11 -4.20
N ILE A 54 17.09 1.74 -5.39
CA ILE A 54 18.34 2.24 -5.96
C ILE A 54 18.15 3.15 -7.18
N ASP A 55 17.00 3.10 -7.88
CA ASP A 55 16.72 4.01 -8.99
C ASP A 55 16.42 5.43 -8.46
N THR A 56 17.48 6.25 -8.43
CA THR A 56 17.41 7.66 -8.03
C THR A 56 17.07 8.59 -9.19
N THR A 57 17.15 8.09 -10.42
CA THR A 57 16.98 8.87 -11.65
C THR A 57 15.53 9.13 -11.99
N THR A 58 14.65 8.16 -11.79
CA THR A 58 13.23 8.31 -12.15
C THR A 58 12.31 8.37 -10.94
N ARG A 59 12.57 7.57 -9.89
CA ARG A 59 11.71 7.41 -8.69
C ARG A 59 10.20 7.30 -9.00
N ARG A 60 9.84 6.87 -10.21
CA ARG A 60 8.45 6.80 -10.68
C ARG A 60 7.64 5.74 -9.94
N ASP A 61 8.33 4.80 -9.29
CA ASP A 61 7.71 3.76 -8.47
C ASP A 61 6.87 4.36 -7.33
N LEU A 62 7.34 5.44 -6.70
CA LEU A 62 6.59 6.08 -5.61
C LEU A 62 5.29 6.71 -6.10
N GLU A 63 5.34 7.42 -7.23
CA GLU A 63 4.13 8.02 -7.81
C GLU A 63 3.17 6.94 -8.32
N LYS A 64 3.68 5.90 -8.98
CA LYS A 64 2.88 4.75 -9.40
C LYS A 64 2.19 4.07 -8.22
N VAL A 65 2.91 3.84 -7.12
CA VAL A 65 2.35 3.28 -5.89
C VAL A 65 1.30 4.20 -5.28
N LYS A 66 1.55 5.51 -5.21
CA LYS A 66 0.57 6.49 -4.70
C LYS A 66 -0.72 6.49 -5.51
N ASP A 67 -0.62 6.49 -6.83
CA ASP A 67 -1.80 6.53 -7.71
C ASP A 67 -2.57 5.22 -7.66
N ALA A 68 -1.87 4.09 -7.65
CA ALA A 68 -2.50 2.78 -7.46
C ALA A 68 -3.18 2.65 -6.10
N LEU A 69 -2.58 3.16 -5.02
CA LEU A 69 -3.20 3.19 -3.70
C LEU A 69 -4.46 4.05 -3.69
N ARG A 70 -4.42 5.26 -4.27
CA ARG A 70 -5.60 6.13 -4.41
C ARG A 70 -6.73 5.42 -5.15
N HIS A 71 -6.40 4.79 -6.28
CA HIS A 71 -7.37 4.05 -7.08
C HIS A 71 -7.95 2.85 -6.31
N ALA A 72 -7.09 2.03 -5.68
CA ALA A 72 -7.51 0.85 -4.93
C ALA A 72 -8.41 1.23 -3.75
N PHE A 73 -8.04 2.23 -2.96
CA PHE A 73 -8.85 2.69 -1.83
C PHE A 73 -10.15 3.35 -2.28
N SER A 74 -10.13 4.19 -3.31
CA SER A 74 -11.35 4.80 -3.86
C SER A 74 -12.31 3.73 -4.40
N ALA A 75 -11.80 2.71 -5.10
CA ALA A 75 -12.61 1.62 -5.63
C ALA A 75 -13.12 0.66 -4.53
N ALA A 76 -12.42 0.58 -3.40
CA ALA A 76 -12.89 -0.10 -2.19
C ALA A 76 -13.87 0.75 -1.35
N GLY A 77 -14.28 1.93 -1.83
CA GLY A 77 -15.26 2.78 -1.15
C GLY A 77 -14.68 3.67 -0.04
N TYR A 78 -13.35 3.85 0.01
CA TYR A 78 -12.73 4.78 0.96
C TYR A 78 -13.09 6.23 0.60
N VAL A 79 -13.78 6.91 1.51
CA VAL A 79 -14.03 8.35 1.43
C VAL A 79 -13.09 9.06 2.39
N ASN A 80 -12.22 9.92 1.85
CA ASN A 80 -11.31 10.71 2.66
C ASN A 80 -12.09 11.77 3.45
N LYS A 81 -12.31 11.51 4.74
CA LYS A 81 -13.01 12.41 5.67
C LYS A 81 -12.30 13.76 5.89
N ASN A 82 -11.05 13.93 5.42
CA ASN A 82 -10.27 15.16 5.56
C ASN A 82 -10.38 16.13 4.35
N ILE A 83 -11.26 15.89 3.37
CA ILE A 83 -11.50 16.83 2.25
C ILE A 83 -12.59 17.88 2.60
N SER A 84 -13.15 17.83 3.81
CA SER A 84 -14.10 18.84 4.31
C SER A 84 -13.49 19.65 5.44
N LYS A 85 -12.48 20.48 5.14
CA LYS A 85 -12.15 21.70 5.89
C LYS A 85 -11.35 22.65 5.01
#